data_AF-A0A7S3F983-F1
#
_entry.id   AF-A0A7S3F983-F1
#
_cell.length_a   1.000
_cell.length_b   1.000
_cell.length_c   1.000
_cell.angle_alpha   90.00
_cell.angle_beta   90.00
_cell.angle_gamma   90.00
#
_symmetry.space_group_name_H-M   'P 1'
#
loop_
_entity.id
_entity.type
_entity.pdbx_description
1 polymer ?
#
loop_
_entity_poly.entity_id
_entity_poly.type
_entity_poly.pdbx_seq_one_letter_code
_entity_poly.pdbx_strand_id
1 'polypeptide(L)'
;EVEAEAEAAAAAAAETRSQAEEGLRTELEAAKASAEAAGVRVDNASTKLEAAEAQMAEYQGKAAQLEEQLVAAQEGGTAGEQALTTAREELAAAEAERAQLAEQNARLEEDAAALREDFSAAREAAAMAAEEIDAARSELAEARSSTLAKDDAIAE
;
A
#
# COMPACT_ATOMS: atom_id res chain seq x y z
N GLU A 1 7.96 -48.82 -29.36
CA GLU A 1 8.02 -48.81 -27.87
C GLU A 1 8.80 -47.59 -27.39
N VAL A 2 10.07 -47.44 -27.77
CA VAL A 2 10.90 -46.25 -27.44
C VAL A 2 10.30 -44.92 -27.95
N GLU A 3 9.71 -44.90 -29.15
CA GLU A 3 9.10 -43.70 -29.73
C GLU A 3 7.80 -43.29 -29.00
N ALA A 4 6.98 -44.28 -28.61
CA ALA A 4 5.76 -44.05 -27.82
C ALA A 4 6.07 -43.62 -26.37
N GLU A 5 7.16 -44.13 -25.78
CA GLU A 5 7.66 -43.66 -24.48
C GLU A 5 8.21 -42.23 -24.55
N ALA A 6 8.89 -41.86 -25.65
CA ALA A 6 9.40 -40.50 -25.85
C ALA A 6 8.26 -39.49 -26.05
N GLU A 7 7.23 -39.85 -26.82
CA GLU A 7 6.05 -39.02 -27.04
C GLU A 7 5.21 -38.84 -25.76
N ALA A 8 5.04 -39.90 -24.98
CA ALA A 8 4.38 -39.85 -23.67
C ALA A 8 5.17 -39.00 -22.66
N ALA A 9 6.50 -39.09 -22.66
CA ALA A 9 7.36 -38.26 -21.81
C ALA A 9 7.31 -36.78 -22.22
N ALA A 10 7.26 -36.47 -23.52
CA ALA A 10 7.11 -35.11 -24.02
C ALA A 10 5.75 -34.51 -23.66
N ALA A 11 4.66 -35.29 -23.77
CA ALA A 11 3.32 -34.88 -23.36
C ALA A 11 3.24 -34.60 -21.85
N ALA A 12 3.81 -35.47 -21.01
CA ALA A 12 3.86 -35.27 -19.56
C ALA A 12 4.68 -34.04 -19.18
N ALA A 13 5.80 -33.78 -19.86
CA ALA A 13 6.61 -32.58 -19.65
C ALA A 13 5.87 -31.29 -20.06
N ALA A 14 5.13 -31.34 -21.17
CA ALA A 14 4.30 -30.21 -21.63
C ALA A 14 3.15 -29.92 -20.65
N GLU A 15 2.49 -30.95 -20.12
CA GLU A 15 1.43 -30.81 -19.12
C GLU A 15 1.97 -30.23 -17.80
N THR A 16 3.11 -30.75 -17.32
CA THR A 16 3.76 -30.24 -16.10
C THR A 16 4.17 -28.77 -16.25
N ARG A 17 4.70 -28.37 -17.42
CA ARG A 17 5.02 -26.97 -17.72
C ARG A 17 3.78 -26.08 -17.85
N SER A 18 2.72 -26.56 -18.48
CA SER A 18 1.45 -25.82 -18.57
C SER A 18 0.84 -25.56 -17.19
N GLN A 19 0.92 -26.55 -16.29
CA GLN A 19 0.47 -26.39 -14.90
C GLN A 19 1.35 -25.38 -14.14
N ALA A 20 2.66 -25.35 -14.40
CA ALA A 20 3.56 -24.37 -13.82
C ALA A 20 3.25 -22.93 -14.30
N GLU A 21 3.00 -22.74 -15.60
CA GLU A 21 2.59 -21.43 -16.15
C GLU A 21 1.25 -20.95 -15.57
N GLU A 22 0.29 -21.86 -15.37
CA GLU A 22 -1.00 -21.53 -14.75
C GLU A 22 -0.84 -21.16 -13.27
N GLY A 23 0.06 -21.85 -12.56
CA GLY A 23 0.47 -21.51 -11.19
C GLY A 23 1.05 -20.11 -11.09
N LEU A 24 2.08 -19.81 -11.90
CA LEU A 24 2.72 -18.50 -11.96
C LEU A 24 1.72 -17.39 -12.34
N ARG A 25 0.82 -17.67 -13.29
CA ARG A 25 -0.21 -16.71 -13.70
C ARG A 25 -1.17 -16.39 -12.55
N THR A 26 -1.54 -17.41 -11.76
CA THR A 26 -2.39 -17.23 -10.58
C THR A 26 -1.68 -16.41 -9.51
N GLU A 27 -0.39 -16.66 -9.29
CA GLU A 27 0.45 -15.89 -8.36
C GLU A 27 0.61 -14.43 -8.81
N LEU A 28 0.81 -14.19 -10.11
CA LEU A 28 0.87 -12.83 -10.66
C LEU A 28 -0.44 -12.07 -10.44
N GLU A 29 -1.59 -12.68 -10.70
CA GLU A 29 -2.88 -12.04 -10.47
C GLU A 29 -3.13 -11.79 -8.96
N ALA A 30 -2.70 -12.70 -8.10
CA ALA A 30 -2.72 -12.48 -6.65
C ALA A 30 -1.79 -11.32 -6.22
N ALA A 31 -0.59 -11.22 -6.80
CA ALA A 31 0.36 -10.16 -6.52
C ALA A 31 -0.16 -8.79 -6.99
N LYS A 32 -0.79 -8.73 -8.18
CA LYS A 32 -1.47 -7.52 -8.68
C LYS A 32 -2.62 -7.08 -7.78
N ALA A 33 -3.48 -8.02 -7.39
CA ALA A 33 -4.58 -7.72 -6.48
C ALA A 33 -4.08 -7.24 -5.11
N SER A 34 -2.99 -7.82 -4.61
CA SER A 34 -2.32 -7.37 -3.39
C SER A 34 -1.77 -5.94 -3.52
N ALA A 35 -1.09 -5.64 -4.64
CA ALA A 35 -0.58 -4.31 -4.92
C ALA A 35 -1.70 -3.27 -5.04
N GLU A 36 -2.80 -3.59 -5.73
CA GLU A 36 -3.97 -2.72 -5.82
C GLU A 36 -4.60 -2.46 -4.45
N ALA A 37 -4.78 -3.50 -3.63
CA ALA A 37 -5.29 -3.36 -2.27
C ALA A 37 -4.36 -2.52 -1.39
N ALA A 38 -3.05 -2.65 -1.53
CA ALA A 38 -2.07 -1.82 -0.83
C ALA A 38 -2.14 -0.36 -1.28
N GLY A 39 -2.30 -0.10 -2.59
CA GLY A 39 -2.50 1.25 -3.12
C GLY A 39 -3.74 1.94 -2.52
N VAL A 40 -4.88 1.24 -2.48
CA VAL A 40 -6.11 1.76 -1.85
C VAL A 40 -5.90 2.09 -0.36
N ARG A 41 -5.11 1.29 0.37
CA ARG A 41 -4.79 1.56 1.78
C ARG A 41 -3.92 2.81 1.93
N VAL A 42 -2.92 3.00 1.07
CA VAL A 42 -2.07 4.21 1.05
C VAL A 42 -2.90 5.46 0.78
N ASP A 43 -3.82 5.39 -0.18
CA ASP A 43 -4.71 6.52 -0.49
C ASP A 43 -5.63 6.86 0.68
N ASN A 44 -6.18 5.84 1.34
CA ASN A 44 -7.03 6.01 2.53
C ASN A 44 -6.26 6.64 3.70
N ALA A 45 -5.03 6.17 3.95
CA ALA A 45 -4.16 6.71 4.99
C ALA A 45 -3.80 8.17 4.71
N SER A 46 -3.44 8.49 3.45
CA SER A 46 -3.13 9.87 3.04
C SER A 46 -4.34 10.81 3.23
N THR A 47 -5.53 10.36 2.86
CA THR A 47 -6.76 11.15 3.06
C THR A 47 -7.05 11.41 4.56
N LYS A 48 -6.82 10.42 5.41
CA LYS A 48 -6.98 10.57 6.87
C LYS A 48 -5.95 11.52 7.47
N LEU A 49 -4.71 11.47 6.97
CA LEU A 49 -3.64 12.38 7.38
C LEU A 49 -4.00 13.82 7.04
N GLU A 50 -4.41 14.10 5.81
CA GLU A 50 -4.86 15.44 5.38
C GLU A 50 -6.03 15.96 6.24
N ALA A 51 -6.99 15.09 6.57
CA ALA A 51 -8.10 15.46 7.45
C ALA A 51 -7.63 15.79 8.89
N ALA A 52 -6.67 15.04 9.43
CA ALA A 52 -6.10 15.30 10.75
C ALA A 52 -5.28 16.60 10.78
N GLU A 53 -4.54 16.90 9.73
CA GLU A 53 -3.82 18.16 9.56
C GLU A 53 -4.77 19.36 9.51
N ALA A 54 -5.88 19.24 8.77
CA ALA A 54 -6.90 20.28 8.69
C ALA A 54 -7.55 20.56 10.06
N GLN A 55 -7.86 19.50 10.83
CA GLN A 55 -8.37 19.64 12.19
C GLN A 55 -7.36 20.34 13.10
N MET A 56 -6.08 19.95 13.06
CA MET A 56 -5.01 20.60 13.82
C MET A 56 -4.93 22.11 13.52
N ALA A 57 -5.07 22.51 12.26
CA ALA A 57 -5.07 23.93 11.87
C ALA A 57 -6.28 24.68 12.44
N GLU A 58 -7.48 24.07 12.46
CA GLU A 58 -8.68 24.66 13.05
C GLU A 58 -8.51 24.87 14.57
N TYR A 59 -7.98 23.87 15.28
CA TYR A 59 -7.71 23.99 16.72
C TYR A 59 -6.67 25.06 17.04
N GLN A 60 -5.62 25.21 16.21
CA GLN A 60 -4.66 26.30 16.37
C GLN A 60 -5.32 27.67 16.21
N GLY A 61 -6.23 27.82 15.25
CA GLY A 61 -7.01 29.04 15.07
C GLY A 61 -7.91 29.35 16.27
N LYS A 62 -8.58 28.33 16.81
CA LYS A 62 -9.43 28.47 18.01
C LYS A 62 -8.62 28.82 19.26
N ALA A 63 -7.46 28.18 19.46
CA ALA A 63 -6.56 28.48 20.56
C ALA A 63 -6.07 29.94 20.52
N ALA A 64 -5.68 30.43 19.34
CA ALA A 64 -5.26 31.83 19.16
C ALA A 64 -6.40 32.82 19.48
N GLN A 65 -7.64 32.51 19.09
CA GLN A 65 -8.80 33.33 19.44
C GLN A 65 -9.06 33.35 20.96
N LEU A 66 -8.89 32.21 21.63
CA LEU A 66 -9.04 32.13 23.09
C LEU A 66 -7.94 32.91 23.81
N GLU A 67 -6.69 32.85 23.33
CA GLU A 67 -5.60 33.67 23.85
C GLU A 67 -5.92 35.17 23.73
N GLU A 68 -6.44 35.61 22.59
CA GLU A 68 -6.84 37.02 22.38
C GLU A 68 -7.97 37.45 23.33
N GLN A 69 -8.99 36.59 23.50
CA GLN A 69 -10.07 36.84 24.47
C GLN A 69 -9.57 36.89 25.91
N LEU A 70 -8.59 36.06 26.25
CA LEU A 70 -7.99 36.01 27.58
C LEU A 70 -7.22 37.30 27.88
N VAL A 71 -6.44 37.80 26.92
CA VAL A 71 -5.75 39.10 27.03
C VAL A 71 -6.78 40.22 27.21
N ALA A 72 -7.84 40.26 26.40
CA ALA A 72 -8.90 41.28 26.51
C ALA A 72 -9.63 41.22 27.86
N ALA A 73 -9.86 40.01 28.41
CA ALA A 73 -10.47 39.83 29.72
C ALA A 73 -9.56 40.27 30.88
N GLN A 74 -8.23 40.12 30.77
CA GLN A 74 -7.26 40.63 31.77
C GLN A 74 -7.31 42.14 31.90
N GLU A 75 -7.67 42.85 30.84
CA GLU A 75 -7.81 44.30 30.83
C GLU A 75 -9.13 44.78 31.52
N GLY A 76 -10.06 43.86 31.84
CA GLY A 76 -11.44 44.15 32.24
C GLY A 76 -11.90 43.72 33.65
N GLY A 77 -11.20 44.11 34.73
CA GLY A 77 -11.73 44.09 36.11
C GLY A 77 -12.31 42.75 36.64
N THR A 78 -13.25 42.77 37.61
CA THR A 78 -13.75 41.57 38.31
C THR A 78 -14.63 40.63 37.47
N ALA A 79 -15.31 41.15 36.43
CA ALA A 79 -15.93 40.30 35.40
C ALA A 79 -14.86 39.56 34.57
N GLY A 80 -13.67 40.17 34.45
CA GLY A 80 -12.48 39.59 33.86
C GLY A 80 -11.95 38.36 34.61
N GLU A 81 -12.07 38.25 35.94
CA GLU A 81 -11.53 37.10 36.69
C GLU A 81 -12.24 35.77 36.40
N GLN A 82 -13.57 35.77 36.31
CA GLN A 82 -14.34 34.57 35.91
C GLN A 82 -14.09 34.24 34.44
N ALA A 83 -14.11 35.26 33.56
CA ALA A 83 -13.76 35.07 32.16
C ALA A 83 -12.32 34.54 31.99
N LEU A 84 -11.38 34.97 32.84
CA LEU A 84 -10.00 34.47 32.85
C LEU A 84 -9.91 33.01 33.22
N THR A 85 -10.70 32.61 34.21
CA THR A 85 -10.70 31.24 34.71
C THR A 85 -11.26 30.32 33.63
N THR A 86 -12.40 30.68 33.02
CA THR A 86 -12.97 29.95 31.89
C THR A 86 -12.01 29.89 30.70
N ALA A 87 -11.42 31.02 30.29
CA ALA A 87 -10.50 31.05 29.16
C ALA A 87 -9.22 30.21 29.42
N ARG A 88 -8.72 30.14 30.66
CA ARG A 88 -7.60 29.25 31.03
C ARG A 88 -8.00 27.77 30.94
N GLU A 89 -9.19 27.42 31.40
CA GLU A 89 -9.70 26.05 31.31
C GLU A 89 -9.90 25.63 29.86
N GLU A 90 -10.46 26.50 29.02
CA GLU A 90 -10.64 26.26 27.58
C GLU A 90 -9.31 26.16 26.84
N LEU A 91 -8.33 27.01 27.19
CA LEU A 91 -6.99 26.93 26.62
C LEU A 91 -6.30 25.61 26.99
N ALA A 92 -6.35 25.21 28.27
CA ALA A 92 -5.77 23.94 28.71
C ALA A 92 -6.43 22.74 28.03
N ALA A 93 -7.75 22.78 27.82
CA ALA A 93 -8.47 21.75 27.07
C ALA A 93 -8.03 21.72 25.61
N ALA A 94 -7.90 22.88 24.96
CA ALA A 94 -7.43 22.98 23.58
C ALA A 94 -5.98 22.48 23.41
N GLU A 95 -5.09 22.77 24.37
CA GLU A 95 -3.72 22.26 24.37
C GLU A 95 -3.67 20.74 24.52
N ALA A 96 -4.50 20.16 25.39
CA ALA A 96 -4.60 18.71 25.56
C ALA A 96 -5.13 18.02 24.29
N GLU A 97 -6.14 18.59 23.66
CA GLU A 97 -6.70 18.11 22.39
C GLU A 97 -5.68 18.21 21.25
N ARG A 98 -4.94 19.32 21.18
CA ARG A 98 -3.82 19.49 20.23
C ARG A 98 -2.74 18.42 20.43
N ALA A 99 -2.39 18.10 21.67
CA ALA A 99 -1.41 17.06 21.96
C ALA A 99 -1.89 15.67 21.51
N GLN A 100 -3.17 15.34 21.74
CA GLN A 100 -3.76 14.09 21.25
C GLN A 100 -3.78 14.00 19.72
N LEU A 101 -4.15 15.09 19.04
CA LEU A 101 -4.14 15.14 17.59
C LEU A 101 -2.72 15.03 17.02
N ALA A 102 -1.73 15.64 17.66
CA ALA A 102 -0.33 15.50 17.26
C ALA A 102 0.15 14.04 17.37
N GLU A 103 -0.24 13.32 18.43
CA GLU A 103 0.07 11.89 18.58
C GLU A 103 -0.65 11.03 17.53
N GLN A 104 -1.93 11.32 17.25
CA GLN A 104 -2.67 10.63 16.19
C GLN A 104 -2.06 10.87 14.80
N ASN A 105 -1.64 12.11 14.53
CA ASN A 105 -1.03 12.48 13.26
C ASN A 105 0.31 11.75 13.06
N ALA A 106 1.18 11.74 14.09
CA ALA A 106 2.43 10.99 14.04
C ALA A 106 2.22 9.49 13.80
N ARG A 107 1.18 8.88 14.39
CA ARG A 107 0.83 7.47 14.12
C ARG A 107 0.33 7.26 12.69
N LEU A 108 -0.47 8.18 12.16
CA LEU A 108 -0.92 8.12 10.77
C LEU A 108 0.23 8.27 9.78
N GLU A 109 1.23 9.11 10.07
CA GLU A 109 2.45 9.22 9.28
C GLU A 109 3.25 7.90 9.28
N GLU A 110 3.40 7.26 10.45
CA GLU A 110 4.05 5.95 10.57
C GLU A 110 3.31 4.86 9.79
N ASP A 111 1.98 4.78 9.96
CA ASP A 111 1.12 3.84 9.23
C ASP A 111 1.21 4.07 7.71
N ALA A 112 1.19 5.33 7.26
CA ALA A 112 1.32 5.68 5.85
C ALA A 112 2.69 5.30 5.28
N ALA A 113 3.76 5.47 6.06
CA ALA A 113 5.10 5.06 5.65
C ALA A 113 5.21 3.53 5.51
N ALA A 114 4.71 2.77 6.50
CA ALA A 114 4.69 1.32 6.46
C ALA A 114 3.88 0.79 5.26
N LEU A 115 2.70 1.37 5.00
CA LEU A 115 1.87 0.98 3.85
C LEU A 115 2.55 1.27 2.50
N ARG A 116 3.35 2.34 2.40
CA ARG A 116 4.13 2.63 1.18
C ARG A 116 5.23 1.60 0.96
N GLU A 117 5.88 1.14 2.01
CA GLU A 117 6.88 0.06 1.93
C GLU A 117 6.24 -1.26 1.48
N ASP A 118 5.11 -1.64 2.11
CA ASP A 118 4.33 -2.82 1.72
C ASP A 118 3.89 -2.75 0.25
N PHE A 119 3.42 -1.58 -0.20
CA PHE A 119 3.03 -1.37 -1.60
C PHE A 119 4.22 -1.54 -2.55
N SER A 120 5.38 -0.99 -2.20
CA SER A 120 6.60 -1.14 -3.00
C SER A 120 7.02 -2.61 -3.11
N ALA A 121 7.02 -3.34 -1.99
CA ALA A 121 7.34 -4.77 -1.97
C ALA A 121 6.35 -5.60 -2.79
N ALA A 122 5.05 -5.33 -2.68
CA ALA A 122 4.02 -6.02 -3.46
C ALA A 122 4.18 -5.76 -4.97
N ARG A 123 4.51 -4.52 -5.36
CA ARG A 123 4.77 -4.17 -6.75
C ARG A 123 6.01 -4.86 -7.30
N GLU A 124 7.08 -4.96 -6.51
CA GLU A 124 8.30 -5.64 -6.89
C GLU A 124 8.07 -7.15 -7.07
N ALA A 125 7.36 -7.79 -6.14
CA ALA A 125 6.95 -9.19 -6.26
C ALA A 125 6.13 -9.45 -7.54
N ALA A 126 5.20 -8.55 -7.87
CA ALA A 126 4.42 -8.66 -9.10
C ALA A 126 5.29 -8.51 -10.37
N ALA A 127 6.32 -7.67 -10.34
CA ALA A 127 7.25 -7.52 -11.46
C ALA A 127 8.11 -8.79 -11.64
N MET A 128 8.65 -9.35 -10.56
CA MET A 128 9.42 -10.60 -10.61
C MET A 128 8.57 -11.77 -11.15
N ALA A 129 7.33 -11.92 -10.66
CA ALA A 129 6.42 -12.95 -11.15
C ALA A 129 6.11 -12.80 -12.66
N ALA A 130 6.03 -11.56 -13.16
CA ALA A 130 5.84 -11.32 -14.59
C ALA A 130 7.07 -11.72 -15.42
N GLU A 131 8.29 -11.43 -14.94
CA GLU A 131 9.53 -11.85 -15.57
C GLU A 131 9.68 -13.38 -15.61
N GLU A 132 9.33 -14.07 -14.52
CA GLU A 132 9.33 -15.54 -14.46
C GLU A 132 8.36 -16.17 -15.47
N ILE A 133 7.17 -15.58 -15.66
CA ILE A 133 6.21 -16.03 -16.67
C ILE A 133 6.77 -15.84 -18.08
N ASP A 134 7.38 -14.71 -18.38
CA ASP A 134 7.94 -14.44 -19.71
C ASP A 134 9.14 -15.34 -20.01
N ALA A 135 9.96 -15.67 -19.00
CA ALA A 135 11.02 -16.66 -19.10
C ALA A 135 10.45 -18.06 -19.38
N ALA A 136 9.46 -18.50 -18.60
CA ALA A 136 8.79 -19.80 -18.79
C ALA A 136 8.19 -19.96 -20.20
N ARG A 137 7.55 -18.89 -20.72
CA ARG A 137 7.01 -18.86 -22.08
C ARG A 137 8.08 -18.97 -23.16
N SER A 138 9.21 -18.29 -22.95
CA SER A 138 10.34 -18.35 -23.89
C SER A 138 10.94 -19.75 -23.94
N GLU A 139 11.14 -20.39 -22.78
CA GLU A 139 11.58 -21.78 -22.70
C GLU A 139 10.57 -22.75 -23.35
N LEU A 140 9.27 -22.49 -23.20
CA LEU A 140 8.23 -23.28 -23.86
C LEU A 140 8.31 -23.16 -25.38
N ALA A 141 8.51 -21.95 -25.90
CA ALA A 141 8.65 -21.70 -27.33
C ALA A 141 9.89 -22.39 -27.92
N GLU A 142 11.03 -22.31 -27.23
CA GLU A 142 12.27 -23.00 -27.64
C GLU A 142 12.12 -24.51 -27.60
N ALA A 143 11.50 -25.07 -26.55
CA ALA A 143 11.24 -26.50 -26.44
C ALA A 143 10.35 -27.00 -27.59
N ARG A 144 9.29 -26.27 -27.94
CA ARG A 144 8.41 -26.59 -29.09
C ARG A 144 9.15 -26.54 -30.42
N SER A 145 10.01 -25.54 -30.63
CA SER A 145 10.82 -25.44 -31.84
C SER A 145 11.82 -26.60 -31.96
N SER A 146 12.41 -27.03 -30.83
CA SER A 146 13.37 -28.13 -30.77
C SER A 146 12.72 -29.49 -31.05
N THR A 147 11.50 -29.71 -30.57
CA THR A 147 10.74 -30.93 -30.89
C THR A 147 10.34 -30.97 -32.35
N LEU A 148 9.78 -29.88 -32.90
CA LEU A 148 9.40 -29.79 -34.31
C LEU A 148 10.60 -30.04 -35.25
N ALA A 149 11.76 -29.45 -34.96
CA ALA A 149 12.96 -29.65 -35.76
C ALA A 149 13.50 -31.09 -35.72
N LYS A 150 13.29 -31.80 -34.60
CA LYS A 150 13.65 -33.22 -34.50
C LYS A 150 12.69 -34.11 -35.27
N ASP A 151 11.40 -33.80 -35.25
CA ASP A 151 10.38 -34.55 -35.99
C ASP A 151 10.59 -34.43 -37.51
N ASP A 152 10.92 -33.23 -38.01
CA ASP A 152 11.24 -33.01 -39.43
C ASP A 152 12.51 -33.77 -39.86
N ALA A 153 13.53 -33.85 -39.00
CA ALA A 153 14.79 -34.55 -39.29
C ALA A 153 14.66 -36.09 -39.26
N ILE A 154 13.60 -36.63 -38.66
CA ILE A 154 13.29 -38.07 -38.65
C ILE A 154 12.41 -38.45 -39.86
N ALA A 155 11.74 -37.48 -40.48
CA ALA A 155 10.84 -37.68 -41.62
C ALA A 155 11.53 -37.63 -43.01
N GLU A 156 12.77 -37.15 -43.11
CA GLU A 156 13.64 -37.21 -44.32
C GLU A 156 14.51 -38.48 -44.38
#